data_AF-A0AAW4N1N1-F1
#
_entry.id   AF-A0AAW4N1N1-F1
#
_cell.length_a   1.000
_cell.length_b   1.000
_cell.length_c   1.000
_cell.angle_alpha   90.00
_cell.angle_beta   90.00
_cell.angle_gamma   90.00
#
_symmetry.space_group_name_H-M   'P 1'
#
loop_
_entity.id
_entity.type
_entity.pdbx_description
1 polymer ?
#
loop_
_entity_poly.entity_id
_entity_poly.type
_entity_poly.pdbx_seq_one_letter_code
_entity_poly.pdbx_strand_id
1 'polypeptide(L)'
;MKALDLHPGDAIDVKTDGHEYYLYVRSPASPGVRYEAQCFPSNKKGKHFRAYSRRLCKAILAACNCVEKADLPTGEVITEGGTKYIAIITKLILNHD
;
A
#
# COMPACT_ATOMS: atom_id res chain seq x y z
N MET A 1 6.56 -7.42 -14.54
CA MET A 1 6.38 -5.96 -14.44
C MET A 1 6.28 -5.61 -12.95
N LYS A 2 6.93 -4.53 -12.48
CA LYS A 2 6.74 -4.04 -11.09
C LYS A 2 5.60 -3.01 -11.12
N ALA A 3 4.53 -3.24 -10.35
CA ALA A 3 3.31 -2.46 -10.49
C ALA A 3 3.47 -0.97 -10.09
N LEU A 4 4.13 -0.71 -8.95
CA LEU A 4 4.38 0.66 -8.44
C LEU A 4 5.83 1.13 -8.64
N ASP A 5 6.70 0.30 -9.21
CA ASP A 5 8.14 0.59 -9.38
C ASP A 5 8.84 1.14 -8.13
N LEU A 6 8.64 0.48 -6.98
CA LEU A 6 9.21 0.89 -5.69
C LEU A 6 10.75 0.87 -5.68
N HIS A 7 11.32 1.92 -5.09
CA HIS A 7 12.74 2.07 -4.80
C HIS A 7 13.00 2.21 -3.30
N PRO A 8 14.18 1.80 -2.80
CA PRO A 8 14.55 1.99 -1.40
C PRO A 8 14.45 3.47 -0.99
N GLY A 9 13.73 3.74 0.09
CA GLY A 9 13.52 5.10 0.61
C GLY A 9 12.23 5.78 0.12
N ASP A 10 11.51 5.19 -0.85
CA ASP A 10 10.23 5.72 -1.30
C ASP A 10 9.22 5.75 -0.14
N ALA A 11 8.45 6.84 -0.08
CA ALA A 11 7.32 6.95 0.82
C ALA A 11 6.09 6.32 0.18
N ILE A 12 5.43 5.43 0.90
CA ILE A 12 4.16 4.81 0.49
C ILE A 12 3.03 5.30 1.37
N ASP A 13 1.83 5.40 0.80
CA ASP A 13 0.63 5.83 1.51
C ASP A 13 -0.59 5.07 0.97
N VAL A 14 -1.70 5.12 1.71
CA VAL A 14 -2.96 4.46 1.32
C VAL A 14 -4.05 5.50 1.11
N LYS A 15 -4.61 5.53 -0.10
CA LYS A 15 -5.81 6.30 -0.45
C LYS A 15 -7.04 5.39 -0.31
N THR A 16 -8.18 5.96 0.06
CA THR A 16 -9.47 5.28 -0.02
C THR A 16 -10.53 6.24 -0.54
N ASP A 17 -11.48 5.72 -1.29
CA ASP A 17 -12.71 6.41 -1.71
C ASP A 17 -13.92 6.01 -0.86
N GLY A 18 -13.72 5.21 0.20
CA GLY A 18 -14.77 4.64 1.03
C GLY A 18 -15.21 3.22 0.63
N HIS A 19 -14.84 2.76 -0.57
CA HIS A 19 -15.16 1.43 -1.08
C HIS A 19 -13.90 0.57 -1.22
N GLU A 20 -12.87 1.12 -1.85
CA GLU A 20 -11.60 0.45 -2.09
C GLU A 20 -10.44 1.15 -1.39
N TYR A 21 -9.35 0.40 -1.20
CA TYR A 21 -8.09 0.90 -0.69
C TYR A 21 -7.05 0.82 -1.78
N TYR A 22 -6.24 1.86 -1.92
CA TYR A 22 -5.22 1.94 -2.94
C TYR A 22 -3.87 2.27 -2.33
N LEU A 23 -2.87 1.46 -2.62
CA LEU A 23 -1.47 1.74 -2.29
C LEU A 23 -0.84 2.59 -3.39
N TYR A 24 -0.07 3.61 -3.02
CA TYR A 24 0.67 4.40 -3.98
C TYR A 24 2.00 4.91 -3.43
N VAL A 25 2.91 5.26 -4.34
CA VAL A 25 4.14 5.97 -4.00
C VAL A 25 3.81 7.45 -3.90
N ARG A 26 3.98 8.01 -2.71
CA ARG A 26 3.72 9.42 -2.46
C ARG A 26 4.92 10.23 -2.96
N SER A 27 4.65 11.14 -3.90
CA SER A 27 5.64 12.16 -4.27
C SER A 27 6.04 12.96 -3.03
N PRO A 28 7.34 13.26 -2.81
CA PRO A 28 7.79 14.00 -1.64
C PRO A 28 7.10 15.36 -1.57
N ALA A 29 6.20 15.53 -0.61
CA ALA A 29 5.51 16.78 -0.35
C ALA A 29 6.43 17.66 0.49
N SER A 30 7.39 18.31 -0.16
CA SER A 30 8.29 19.31 0.46
C SER A 30 9.19 18.78 1.60
N PRO A 31 10.37 19.40 1.81
CA PRO A 31 11.19 19.09 2.98
C PRO A 31 10.41 19.38 4.27
N GLY A 32 10.30 18.40 5.18
CA GLY A 32 9.71 18.57 6.51
C GLY A 32 8.39 17.85 6.76
N VAL A 33 7.75 17.27 5.74
CA VAL A 33 6.59 16.39 5.97
C VAL A 33 7.07 15.03 6.48
N ARG A 34 6.61 14.63 7.67
CA ARG A 34 6.84 13.28 8.20
C ARG A 34 6.10 12.26 7.33
N TYR A 35 6.84 11.42 6.63
CA TYR A 35 6.29 10.29 5.88
C TYR A 35 5.74 9.26 6.87
N GLU A 36 4.53 8.75 6.62
CA GLU A 36 3.95 7.75 7.50
C GLU A 36 4.60 6.37 7.35
N ALA A 37 4.99 6.01 6.13
CA ALA A 37 5.63 4.73 5.83
C ALA A 37 6.68 4.92 4.73
N GLN A 38 7.95 4.80 5.08
CA GLN A 38 9.02 4.63 4.09
C GLN A 38 9.30 3.16 3.86
N CYS A 39 9.50 2.79 2.59
CA CYS A 39 9.80 1.43 2.22
C CYS A 39 11.31 1.16 2.18
N PHE A 40 11.70 0.00 2.67
CA PHE A 40 13.08 -0.48 2.71
C PHE A 40 13.11 -1.93 2.21
N PRO A 41 14.18 -2.38 1.54
CA PRO A 41 14.35 -3.79 1.20
C PRO A 41 14.21 -4.65 2.46
N SER A 42 13.42 -5.72 2.39
CA SER A 42 13.28 -6.65 3.52
C SER A 42 14.55 -7.47 3.75
N ASN A 43 15.37 -7.65 2.69
CA ASN A 43 16.71 -8.23 2.75
C ASN A 43 17.57 -7.69 1.58
N LYS A 44 18.91 -7.91 1.63
CA LYS A 44 19.87 -7.31 0.68
C LYS A 44 19.72 -7.75 -0.79
N LYS A 45 19.10 -8.91 -1.06
CA LYS A 45 19.01 -9.51 -2.41
C LYS A 45 17.57 -9.73 -2.89
N GLY A 46 16.59 -9.36 -2.08
CA GLY A 46 15.18 -9.66 -2.27
C GLY A 46 14.48 -8.60 -3.09
N LYS A 47 13.35 -8.99 -3.68
CA LYS A 47 12.47 -8.09 -4.43
C LYS A 47 11.34 -7.53 -3.56
N HIS A 48 11.33 -7.86 -2.26
CA HIS A 48 10.29 -7.46 -1.33
C HIS A 48 10.73 -6.23 -0.55
N PHE A 49 9.79 -5.31 -0.40
CA PHE A 49 9.95 -4.13 0.44
C PHE A 49 9.11 -4.30 1.70
N ARG A 50 9.56 -3.67 2.78
CA ARG A 50 8.82 -3.52 4.03
C ARG A 50 8.74 -2.05 4.38
N ALA A 51 7.62 -1.66 4.97
CA ALA A 51 7.45 -0.34 5.56
C ALA A 51 6.77 -0.51 6.91
N TYR A 52 6.91 0.48 7.78
CA TYR A 52 6.36 0.45 9.13
C TYR A 52 5.47 1.67 9.36
N SER A 53 4.17 1.46 9.49
CA SER A 53 3.21 2.48 9.93
C SER A 53 2.15 1.85 10.81
N ARG A 54 2.11 2.27 12.08
CA ARG A 54 1.12 1.77 13.05
C ARG A 54 -0.30 2.18 12.66
N ARG A 55 -0.46 3.39 12.10
CA ARG A 55 -1.76 3.92 11.67
C ARG A 55 -2.29 3.17 10.45
N LEU A 56 -1.49 3.04 9.40
CA LEU A 56 -1.88 2.33 8.18
C LEU A 56 -2.14 0.85 8.46
N CYS A 57 -1.26 0.19 9.23
CA CYS A 57 -1.47 -1.21 9.61
C CYS A 57 -2.78 -1.40 10.39
N LYS A 58 -3.06 -0.56 11.40
CA LYS A 58 -4.32 -0.63 12.16
C LYS A 58 -5.54 -0.40 11.27
N ALA A 59 -5.48 0.55 10.34
CA ALA A 59 -6.58 0.85 9.44
C ALA A 59 -6.87 -0.33 8.49
N ILE A 60 -5.84 -0.93 7.89
CA ILE A 60 -6.00 -2.08 7.00
C ILE A 60 -6.48 -3.32 7.75
N LEU A 61 -5.92 -3.61 8.93
CA LEU A 61 -6.37 -4.72 9.78
C LEU A 61 -7.85 -4.56 10.17
N ALA A 62 -8.27 -3.35 10.54
CA ALA A 62 -9.67 -3.05 10.81
C ALA A 62 -10.57 -3.24 9.57
N ALA A 63 -10.13 -2.78 8.40
CA ALA A 63 -10.86 -2.97 7.14
C ALA A 63 -11.02 -4.44 6.74
N CYS A 64 -10.04 -5.28 7.10
CA CYS A 64 -10.04 -6.72 6.84
C CYS A 64 -10.67 -7.55 7.97
N ASN A 65 -11.15 -6.91 9.05
CA ASN A 65 -11.62 -7.59 10.27
C ASN A 65 -10.60 -8.59 10.84
N CYS A 66 -9.32 -8.23 10.82
CA CYS A 66 -8.19 -9.03 11.31
C CYS A 66 -7.51 -8.33 12.49
N VAL A 67 -6.83 -9.10 13.36
CA VAL A 67 -6.19 -8.56 14.58
C VAL A 67 -4.67 -8.49 14.48
N GLU A 68 -4.03 -9.47 13.85
CA GLU A 68 -2.56 -9.60 13.89
C GLU A 68 -1.91 -9.40 12.52
N LYS A 69 -2.44 -10.04 11.47
CA LYS A 69 -1.86 -10.05 10.13
C LYS A 69 -2.96 -10.16 9.08
N ALA A 70 -2.76 -9.50 7.94
CA ALA A 70 -3.54 -9.69 6.73
C ALA A 70 -2.57 -9.83 5.55
N ASP A 71 -2.73 -10.91 4.77
CA ASP A 71 -2.04 -11.08 3.49
C ASP A 71 -3.05 -10.76 2.39
N LEU A 72 -2.83 -9.65 1.67
CA LEU A 72 -3.82 -9.09 0.75
C LEU A 72 -3.29 -9.13 -0.68
N PRO A 73 -4.07 -9.68 -1.63
CA PRO A 73 -3.73 -9.56 -3.04
C PRO A 73 -3.94 -8.13 -3.51
N THR A 74 -3.27 -7.81 -4.62
CA THR A 74 -3.41 -6.52 -5.28
C THR A 74 -4.20 -6.67 -6.58
N GLY A 75 -5.03 -5.68 -6.88
CA GLY A 75 -5.76 -5.59 -8.14
C GLY A 75 -4.97 -4.88 -9.24
N GLU A 76 -5.70 -4.19 -10.11
CA GLU A 76 -5.12 -3.45 -11.24
C GLU A 76 -4.42 -2.16 -10.80
N VAL A 77 -3.52 -1.69 -11.67
CA VAL A 77 -2.84 -0.39 -11.52
C VAL A 77 -3.66 0.68 -12.24
N ILE A 78 -4.06 1.71 -11.51
CA ILE A 78 -4.71 2.90 -12.05
C ILE A 78 -3.75 4.08 -12.01
N THR A 79 -3.88 5.03 -12.93
CA THR A 79 -3.07 6.25 -12.96
C THR A 79 -3.98 7.47 -12.90
N GLU A 80 -3.84 8.28 -11.85
CA GLU A 80 -4.59 9.52 -11.66
C GLU A 80 -3.61 10.68 -11.42
N GLY A 81 -3.74 11.77 -12.17
CA GLY A 81 -2.88 12.95 -12.01
C GLY A 81 -1.37 12.64 -12.11
N GLY A 82 -0.99 11.64 -12.90
CA GLY A 82 0.39 11.18 -13.05
C GLY A 82 0.91 10.27 -11.92
N THR A 83 0.10 10.01 -10.89
CA THR A 83 0.45 9.08 -9.80
C THR A 83 -0.14 7.70 -10.08
N LYS A 84 0.67 6.66 -9.86
CA LYS A 84 0.22 5.26 -9.96
C LYS A 84 -0.31 4.78 -8.63
N TYR A 85 -1.45 4.13 -8.68
CA TYR A 85 -2.11 3.50 -7.54
C TYR A 85 -2.35 2.04 -7.88
N ILE A 86 -2.31 1.17 -6.88
CA ILE A 86 -2.69 -0.24 -7.01
C ILE A 86 -3.72 -0.59 -5.95
N ALA A 87 -4.81 -1.23 -6.37
CA ALA A 87 -5.87 -1.63 -5.45
C ALA A 87 -5.38 -2.70 -4.46
N ILE A 88 -5.76 -2.56 -3.20
CA ILE A 88 -5.58 -3.55 -2.14
C ILE A 88 -6.94 -4.24 -1.94
N ILE A 89 -6.99 -5.55 -2.18
CA ILE A 89 -8.23 -6.31 -2.07
C ILE A 89 -8.44 -6.68 -0.60
N THR A 90 -9.21 -5.87 0.14
CA THR A 90 -9.47 -6.04 1.59
C THR A 90 -10.71 -6.91 1.89
N LYS A 91 -11.54 -7.18 0.89
CA LYS A 91 -12.69 -8.09 0.97
C LYS A 91 -12.66 -9.02 -0.23
N LEU A 92 -12.55 -10.33 -0.01
CA LEU A 92 -12.91 -11.30 -1.03
C LEU A 92 -14.45 -11.41 -1.04
N ILE A 93 -15.10 -10.78 -2.02
CA ILE A 93 -16.45 -11.18 -2.37
C ILE A 93 -16.29 -12.47 -3.20
N LEU A 94 -16.35 -13.62 -2.54
CA LEU A 94 -16.59 -14.88 -3.22
C LEU A 94 -18.07 -14.86 -3.61
N ASN A 95 -18.36 -14.56 -4.87
CA ASN A 95 -19.67 -14.88 -5.42
C ASN A 95 -19.78 -16.41 -5.39
N HIS A 96 -20.57 -16.94 -4.46
CA HIS A 96 -21.08 -18.30 -4.56
C HIS A 96 -22.18 -18.27 -5.62
N ASP A 97 -21.83 -18.68 -6.84
CA ASP A 97 -22.80 -19.19 -7.81
C ASP A 97 -23.31 -20.57 -7.36
#